data_AF-A0A8H3HRN2-F1
#
_entry.id   AF-A0A8H3HRN2-F1
#
_cell.length_a   1.000
_cell.length_b   1.000
_cell.length_c   1.000
_cell.angle_alpha   90.00
_cell.angle_beta   90.00
_cell.angle_gamma   90.00
#
_symmetry.space_group_name_H-M   'P 1'
#
loop_
_entity.id
_entity.type
_entity.pdbx_description
1 polymer ?
#
loop_
_entity_poly.entity_id
_entity_poly.type
_entity_poly.pdbx_seq_one_letter_code
_entity_poly.pdbx_strand_id
1 'polypeptide(L)'
;MNAAPPNYNANPPLEEQIRIALQALETLFAERTEARNRGDHAQVVLIEERITQAMRQVGNAYPAGDARRNWHRQAEVFQNADGEEREHILMPIAKGIGLLIVAPLALAGVPLPAMTDTAPPPEYCPNPSQEDQIRTALQALQTLFDQRAQAREKGDQAQLDLIEERITLAMRRVGDEYPEGDTRGNWYRQAEAFWNAKGDEKEHVLMPIAKGLGLLIAAPIALAGGIVVGAVATVGTVLVGVGKVVQGVGSVLTGGWFQ
;
A
#
# COMPACT_ATOMS: atom_id res chain seq x y z
N MET A 1 -43.00 -32.94 -2.81
CA MET A 1 -42.13 -31.91 -3.40
C MET A 1 -40.76 -32.03 -2.75
N ASN A 2 -39.78 -32.59 -3.45
CA ASN A 2 -38.40 -32.66 -2.96
C ASN A 2 -37.71 -31.33 -3.30
N ALA A 3 -37.50 -30.48 -2.31
CA ALA A 3 -36.67 -29.31 -2.47
C ALA A 3 -35.21 -29.78 -2.60
N ALA A 4 -34.57 -29.47 -3.73
CA ALA A 4 -33.15 -29.70 -3.89
C ALA A 4 -32.39 -28.92 -2.79
N PRO A 5 -31.38 -29.52 -2.13
CA PRO A 5 -30.60 -28.82 -1.13
C PRO A 5 -29.92 -27.61 -1.78
N PRO A 6 -29.84 -26.47 -1.08
CA PRO A 6 -29.16 -25.29 -1.58
C PRO A 6 -27.71 -25.67 -1.93
N ASN A 7 -27.32 -25.38 -3.16
CA ASN A 7 -25.97 -25.58 -3.65
C ASN A 7 -25.07 -24.52 -2.99
N TYR A 8 -24.55 -24.83 -1.79
CA TYR A 8 -23.52 -24.03 -1.14
C TYR A 8 -22.24 -24.19 -1.95
N ASN A 9 -21.94 -23.21 -2.80
CA ASN A 9 -20.63 -23.11 -3.40
C ASN A 9 -19.63 -22.87 -2.26
N ALA A 10 -18.95 -23.93 -1.83
CA ALA A 10 -18.25 -24.02 -0.55
C ALA A 10 -16.94 -23.24 -0.48
N ASN A 11 -16.55 -22.55 -1.56
CA ASN A 11 -15.33 -21.76 -1.61
C ASN A 11 -15.70 -20.28 -1.61
N PRO A 12 -15.22 -19.50 -0.62
CA PRO A 12 -15.39 -18.06 -0.65
C PRO A 12 -14.70 -17.48 -1.91
N PRO A 13 -15.15 -16.32 -2.40
CA PRO A 13 -14.46 -15.61 -3.48
C PRO A 13 -12.95 -15.49 -3.20
N LEU A 14 -12.13 -15.47 -4.25
CA LEU A 14 -10.66 -15.37 -4.12
C LEU A 14 -10.23 -14.21 -3.23
N GLU A 15 -10.86 -13.05 -3.42
CA GLU A 15 -10.63 -11.84 -2.62
C GLU A 15 -10.88 -12.09 -1.14
N GLU A 16 -11.97 -12.79 -0.82
CA GLU A 16 -12.33 -13.13 0.54
C GLU A 16 -11.33 -14.12 1.17
N GLN A 17 -10.82 -15.07 0.39
CA GLN A 17 -9.76 -15.98 0.86
C GLN A 17 -8.47 -15.22 1.20
N ILE A 18 -8.06 -14.27 0.36
CA ILE A 18 -6.87 -13.44 0.60
C ILE A 18 -7.08 -12.58 1.86
N ARG A 19 -8.27 -11.96 2.00
CA ARG A 19 -8.62 -11.13 3.16
C ARG A 19 -8.56 -11.92 4.47
N ILE A 20 -9.18 -13.11 4.51
CA ILE A 20 -9.16 -13.98 5.68
C ILE A 20 -7.71 -14.37 6.04
N ALA A 21 -6.89 -14.70 5.05
CA ALA A 21 -5.49 -15.08 5.29
C ALA A 21 -4.65 -13.91 5.84
N LEU A 22 -4.86 -12.69 5.32
CA LEU A 22 -4.18 -11.48 5.82
C LEU A 22 -4.62 -11.10 7.24
N GLN A 23 -5.91 -11.22 7.57
CA GLN A 23 -6.42 -10.98 8.93
C GLN A 23 -5.85 -11.99 9.95
N ALA A 24 -5.73 -13.26 9.55
CA ALA A 24 -5.09 -14.27 10.39
C ALA A 24 -3.62 -13.91 10.67
N LEU A 25 -2.89 -13.43 9.65
CA LEU A 25 -1.51 -12.99 9.79
C LEU A 25 -1.37 -11.75 10.69
N GLU A 26 -2.28 -10.77 10.58
CA GLU A 26 -2.30 -9.58 11.46
C GLU A 26 -2.52 -9.98 12.93
N THR A 27 -3.47 -10.88 13.19
CA THR A 27 -3.74 -11.38 14.53
C THR A 27 -2.50 -11.99 15.17
N LEU A 28 -1.73 -12.76 14.39
CA LEU A 28 -0.48 -13.37 14.86
C LEU A 28 0.60 -12.32 15.19
N PHE A 29 0.66 -11.20 14.47
CA PHE A 29 1.59 -10.11 14.81
C PHE A 29 1.22 -9.42 16.13
N ALA A 30 -0.07 -9.23 16.38
CA ALA A 30 -0.56 -8.70 17.65
C ALA A 30 -0.24 -9.66 18.81
N GLU A 31 -0.56 -10.96 18.65
CA GLU A 31 -0.24 -12.00 19.63
C GLU A 31 1.26 -12.07 19.93
N ARG A 32 2.12 -11.99 18.90
CA ARG A 32 3.58 -12.00 19.05
C ARG A 32 4.06 -10.82 19.88
N THR A 33 3.54 -9.62 19.59
CA THR A 33 3.89 -8.39 20.30
C THR A 33 3.49 -8.48 21.77
N GLU A 34 2.31 -9.01 22.08
CA GLU A 34 1.86 -9.24 23.46
C GLU A 34 2.74 -10.27 24.18
N ALA A 35 3.02 -11.42 23.56
CA ALA A 35 3.89 -12.44 24.11
C ALA A 35 5.29 -11.89 24.44
N ARG A 36 5.85 -11.08 23.54
CA ARG A 36 7.14 -10.40 23.73
C ARG A 36 7.10 -9.41 24.90
N ASN A 37 6.04 -8.61 25.00
CA ASN A 37 5.86 -7.65 26.11
C ASN A 37 5.74 -8.35 27.47
N ARG A 38 5.26 -9.60 27.50
CA ARG A 38 5.21 -10.44 28.71
C ARG A 38 6.54 -11.17 29.00
N GLY A 39 7.51 -11.12 28.09
CA GLY A 39 8.75 -11.89 28.19
C GLY A 39 8.57 -13.40 27.98
N ASP A 40 7.45 -13.82 27.36
CA ASP A 40 7.15 -15.24 27.12
C ASP A 40 7.82 -15.74 25.83
N HIS A 41 9.13 -16.04 25.93
CA HIS A 41 9.92 -16.49 24.79
C HIS A 41 9.41 -17.80 24.17
N ALA A 42 8.86 -18.71 24.99
CA ALA A 42 8.33 -19.98 24.48
C ALA A 42 7.10 -19.74 23.59
N GLN A 43 6.22 -18.83 24.02
CA GLN A 43 5.06 -18.46 23.21
C GLN A 43 5.45 -17.69 21.94
N VAL A 44 6.46 -16.81 22.00
CA VAL A 44 6.97 -16.11 20.81
C VAL A 44 7.42 -17.11 19.74
N VAL A 45 8.19 -18.14 20.10
CA VAL A 45 8.65 -19.17 19.13
C VAL A 45 7.48 -19.90 18.48
N LEU A 46 6.46 -20.28 19.26
CA LEU A 46 5.25 -20.93 18.72
C LEU A 46 4.47 -20.02 17.77
N ILE A 47 4.38 -18.72 18.08
CA ILE A 47 3.70 -17.74 17.22
C ILE A 47 4.50 -17.50 15.93
N GLU A 48 5.82 -17.48 15.97
CA GLU A 48 6.67 -17.34 14.78
C GLU A 48 6.50 -18.50 13.79
N GLU A 49 6.34 -19.72 14.27
CA GLU A 49 6.00 -20.85 13.40
C GLU A 49 4.61 -20.69 12.76
N ARG A 50 3.62 -20.21 13.53
CA ARG A 50 2.28 -19.89 13.00
C ARG A 50 2.32 -18.75 11.97
N ILE A 51 3.15 -17.73 12.17
CA ILE A 51 3.36 -16.64 11.20
C ILE A 51 3.88 -17.21 9.88
N THR A 52 4.88 -18.09 9.93
CA THR A 52 5.43 -18.74 8.73
C THR A 52 4.34 -19.48 7.96
N GLN A 53 3.50 -20.24 8.67
CA GLN A 53 2.38 -20.96 8.06
C GLN A 53 1.34 -20.01 7.47
N ALA A 54 0.99 -18.93 8.18
CA ALA A 54 0.05 -17.92 7.71
C ALA A 54 0.56 -17.20 6.45
N MET A 55 1.85 -16.86 6.37
CA MET A 55 2.45 -16.29 5.16
C MET A 55 2.32 -17.24 3.96
N ARG A 56 2.52 -18.55 4.15
CA ARG A 56 2.28 -19.55 3.10
C ARG A 56 0.81 -19.67 2.72
N GLN A 57 -0.11 -19.56 3.68
CA GLN A 57 -1.55 -19.54 3.43
C GLN A 57 -1.96 -18.31 2.60
N VAL A 58 -1.44 -17.13 2.92
CA VAL A 58 -1.60 -15.92 2.10
C VAL A 58 -1.10 -16.20 0.69
N GLY A 59 0.10 -16.76 0.54
CA GLY A 59 0.63 -17.17 -0.77
C GLY A 59 -0.26 -18.16 -1.53
N ASN A 60 -0.84 -19.14 -0.85
CA ASN A 60 -1.75 -20.14 -1.45
C ASN A 60 -3.13 -19.58 -1.81
N ALA A 61 -3.58 -18.53 -1.12
CA ALA A 61 -4.80 -17.81 -1.47
C ALA A 61 -4.65 -17.01 -2.78
N TYR A 62 -3.42 -16.69 -3.20
CA TYR A 62 -3.20 -16.15 -4.54
C TYR A 62 -3.20 -17.25 -5.61
N PRO A 63 -3.78 -16.99 -6.79
CA PRO A 63 -3.63 -17.87 -7.94
C PRO A 63 -2.13 -18.00 -8.30
N ALA A 64 -1.77 -19.06 -9.03
CA ALA A 64 -0.38 -19.30 -9.40
C ALA A 64 0.27 -18.06 -10.04
N GLY A 65 1.44 -17.66 -9.56
CA GLY A 65 2.11 -16.44 -10.02
C GLY A 65 3.17 -15.92 -9.05
N ASP A 66 3.70 -14.73 -9.32
CA ASP A 66 4.77 -14.11 -8.54
C ASP A 66 4.35 -13.77 -7.12
N ALA A 67 3.08 -13.42 -6.89
CA ALA A 67 2.55 -13.18 -5.55
C ALA A 67 2.67 -14.40 -4.64
N ARG A 68 2.22 -15.55 -5.13
CA ARG A 68 2.37 -16.82 -4.43
C ARG A 68 3.86 -17.11 -4.16
N ARG A 69 4.71 -17.04 -5.19
CA ARG A 69 6.16 -17.31 -5.04
C ARG A 69 6.83 -16.38 -4.02
N ASN A 70 6.51 -15.09 -4.04
CA ASN A 70 7.08 -14.11 -3.12
C ASN A 70 6.67 -14.39 -1.67
N TRP A 71 5.38 -14.65 -1.40
CA TRP A 71 4.92 -15.01 -0.07
C TRP A 71 5.56 -16.29 0.46
N HIS A 72 5.72 -17.31 -0.40
CA HIS A 72 6.44 -18.53 -0.04
C HIS A 72 7.93 -18.27 0.24
N ARG A 73 8.59 -17.46 -0.59
CA ARG A 73 9.98 -17.05 -0.37
C ARG A 73 10.14 -16.27 0.93
N GLN A 74 9.27 -15.31 1.22
CA GLN A 74 9.34 -14.54 2.47
C GLN A 74 9.09 -15.43 3.68
N ALA A 75 8.17 -16.40 3.59
CA ALA A 75 7.96 -17.37 4.66
C ALA A 75 9.21 -18.22 4.90
N GLU A 76 9.90 -18.63 3.84
CA GLU A 76 11.17 -19.38 3.92
C GLU A 76 12.30 -18.53 4.53
N VAL A 77 12.46 -17.28 4.08
CA VAL A 77 13.46 -16.36 4.66
C VAL A 77 13.16 -16.12 6.14
N PHE A 78 11.90 -15.87 6.50
CA PHE A 78 11.49 -15.66 7.89
C PHE A 78 11.73 -16.89 8.78
N GLN A 79 11.45 -18.09 8.25
CA GLN A 79 11.70 -19.36 8.96
C GLN A 79 13.19 -19.53 9.31
N ASN A 80 14.08 -19.14 8.40
CA ASN A 80 15.53 -19.31 8.55
C ASN A 80 16.21 -18.13 9.26
N ALA A 81 15.56 -16.98 9.36
CA ALA A 81 16.07 -15.78 10.01
C ALA A 81 16.18 -15.94 11.54
N ASP A 82 17.14 -15.24 12.15
CA ASP A 82 17.27 -15.14 13.60
C ASP A 82 16.32 -14.08 14.21
N GLY A 83 16.37 -13.89 15.53
CA GLY A 83 15.44 -12.99 16.22
C GLY A 83 15.48 -11.53 15.78
N GLU A 84 16.65 -11.00 15.37
CA GLU A 84 16.78 -9.61 14.91
C GLU A 84 16.39 -9.49 13.44
N GLU A 85 16.84 -10.43 12.60
CA GLU A 85 16.45 -10.51 11.19
C GLU A 85 14.94 -10.68 11.02
N ARG A 86 14.30 -11.49 11.88
CA ARG A 86 12.85 -11.68 11.91
C ARG A 86 12.12 -10.36 12.16
N GLU A 87 12.61 -9.50 13.06
CA GLU A 87 12.00 -8.18 13.28
C GLU A 87 12.09 -7.29 12.04
N HIS A 88 13.24 -7.31 11.36
CA HIS A 88 13.43 -6.56 10.12
C HIS A 88 12.50 -7.04 9.00
N ILE A 89 12.20 -8.33 8.94
CA ILE A 89 11.25 -8.91 7.98
C ILE A 89 9.81 -8.57 8.35
N LEU A 90 9.45 -8.66 9.63
CA LEU A 90 8.06 -8.48 10.08
C LEU A 90 7.61 -7.02 10.06
N MET A 91 8.47 -6.07 10.41
CA MET A 91 8.10 -4.66 10.49
C MET A 91 7.46 -4.12 9.18
N PRO A 92 8.04 -4.31 7.98
CA PRO A 92 7.42 -3.85 6.75
C PRO A 92 6.11 -4.58 6.43
N ILE A 93 6.02 -5.89 6.72
CA ILE A 93 4.80 -6.68 6.48
C ILE A 93 3.67 -6.21 7.38
N ALA A 94 3.93 -6.04 8.68
CA ALA A 94 2.94 -5.56 9.65
C ALA A 94 2.42 -4.16 9.29
N LYS A 95 3.31 -3.24 8.88
CA LYS A 95 2.93 -1.90 8.40
C LYS A 95 2.09 -1.97 7.12
N GLY A 96 2.39 -2.90 6.21
CA GLY A 96 1.66 -3.09 4.97
C GLY A 96 0.25 -3.68 5.17
N ILE A 97 0.09 -4.65 6.07
CA ILE A 97 -1.18 -5.34 6.31
C ILE A 97 -2.23 -4.42 6.94
N GLY A 98 -1.85 -3.61 7.93
CA GLY A 98 -2.79 -2.68 8.58
C GLY A 98 -3.43 -1.67 7.63
N LEU A 99 -2.75 -1.36 6.50
CA LEU A 99 -3.32 -0.51 5.44
C LEU A 99 -4.32 -1.25 4.55
N LEU A 100 -4.13 -2.55 4.31
CA LEU A 100 -4.99 -3.36 3.44
C LEU A 100 -6.33 -3.75 4.09
N ILE A 101 -6.40 -3.74 5.43
CA ILE A 101 -7.61 -4.13 6.17
C ILE A 101 -8.50 -2.92 6.49
N VAL A 102 -7.90 -1.74 6.69
CA VAL A 102 -8.63 -0.50 7.06
C VAL A 102 -9.09 0.27 5.83
N ALA A 103 -8.49 0.06 4.66
CA ALA A 103 -9.10 0.48 3.40
C ALA A 103 -10.21 -0.53 3.06
N PRO A 104 -11.51 -0.22 3.23
CA PRO A 104 -12.49 -0.89 2.40
C PRO A 104 -12.03 -0.59 0.97
N LEU A 105 -11.78 -1.62 0.16
CA LEU A 105 -11.61 -1.43 -1.27
C LEU A 105 -12.89 -0.75 -1.76
N ALA A 106 -12.87 0.58 -1.85
CA ALA A 106 -13.93 1.41 -2.39
C ALA A 106 -13.96 1.28 -3.91
N LEU A 107 -13.97 0.04 -4.39
CA LEU A 107 -14.25 -0.39 -5.76
C LEU A 107 -15.62 -1.07 -5.87
N ALA A 108 -16.44 -1.03 -4.81
CA ALA A 108 -17.85 -1.37 -4.88
C ALA A 108 -18.68 -0.08 -4.95
N GLY A 109 -18.87 0.48 -6.15
CA GLY A 109 -20.05 1.33 -6.38
C GLY A 109 -19.90 2.64 -7.16
N VAL A 110 -18.76 2.96 -7.79
CA VAL A 110 -18.79 3.98 -8.85
C VAL A 110 -19.21 3.28 -10.14
N PRO A 111 -20.39 3.58 -10.73
CA PRO A 111 -20.72 3.08 -12.05
C PRO A 111 -19.72 3.71 -13.03
N LEU A 112 -18.78 2.90 -13.50
CA LEU A 112 -17.96 3.27 -14.64
C LEU A 112 -18.91 3.57 -15.82
N PRO A 113 -18.74 4.69 -16.54
CA PRO A 113 -19.46 4.88 -17.79
C PRO A 113 -19.16 3.66 -18.67
N ALA A 114 -20.22 3.03 -19.18
CA ALA A 114 -20.14 1.77 -19.91
C ALA A 114 -19.19 1.91 -21.11
N MET A 115 -17.94 1.51 -20.92
CA MET A 115 -16.99 1.28 -22.01
C MET A 115 -17.41 -0.03 -22.66
N THR A 116 -18.29 0.11 -23.64
CA THR A 116 -18.59 -0.93 -24.61
C THR A 116 -17.43 -0.99 -25.59
N ASP A 117 -16.36 -1.70 -25.21
CA ASP A 117 -15.54 -2.41 -26.19
C ASP A 117 -14.83 -3.58 -25.51
N THR A 118 -15.23 -4.79 -25.90
CA THR A 118 -14.78 -6.06 -25.34
C THR A 118 -13.40 -6.42 -25.91
N ALA A 119 -12.34 -5.81 -25.38
CA ALA A 119 -11.01 -6.40 -25.40
C ALA A 119 -10.70 -6.93 -24.00
N PRO A 120 -10.28 -8.20 -23.84
CA PRO A 120 -9.75 -8.65 -22.56
C PRO A 120 -8.61 -7.72 -22.14
N PRO A 121 -8.49 -7.33 -20.86
CA PRO A 121 -7.36 -6.55 -20.40
C PRO A 121 -6.07 -7.26 -20.84
N PRO A 122 -5.09 -6.55 -21.41
CA PRO A 122 -3.88 -7.19 -21.93
C PRO A 122 -3.26 -8.06 -20.83
N GLU A 123 -2.91 -9.29 -21.16
CA GLU A 123 -2.23 -10.20 -20.24
C GLU A 123 -0.94 -9.52 -19.76
N TYR A 124 -0.88 -9.20 -18.46
CA TYR A 124 0.33 -8.72 -17.81
C TYR A 124 1.34 -9.88 -17.76
N CYS A 125 2.28 -9.87 -18.69
CA CYS A 125 3.44 -10.76 -18.70
C CYS A 125 4.65 -9.97 -18.17
N PRO A 126 4.95 -9.99 -16.86
CA PRO A 126 6.09 -9.27 -16.34
C PRO A 126 7.36 -9.81 -16.98
N ASN A 127 8.12 -8.92 -17.62
CA ASN A 127 9.53 -9.20 -17.86
C ASN A 127 10.23 -9.07 -16.49
N PRO A 128 10.89 -10.11 -15.95
CA PRO A 128 11.55 -10.04 -14.64
C PRO A 128 12.54 -8.86 -14.55
N SER A 129 13.16 -8.47 -15.66
CA SER A 129 14.03 -7.29 -15.70
C SER A 129 13.30 -5.95 -15.46
N GLN A 130 12.01 -5.85 -15.80
CA GLN A 130 11.22 -4.65 -15.59
C GLN A 130 10.74 -4.52 -14.14
N GLU A 131 10.35 -5.64 -13.51
CA GLU A 131 10.00 -5.62 -12.08
C GLU A 131 11.21 -5.17 -11.24
N ASP A 132 12.40 -5.67 -11.57
CA ASP A 132 13.65 -5.30 -10.92
C ASP A 132 13.99 -3.81 -11.13
N GLN A 133 13.74 -3.27 -12.33
CA GLN A 133 13.93 -1.84 -12.62
C GLN A 133 13.00 -0.95 -11.79
N ILE A 134 11.71 -1.28 -11.74
CA ILE A 134 10.74 -0.53 -10.93
C ILE A 134 11.12 -0.63 -9.45
N ARG A 135 11.46 -1.82 -8.96
CA ARG A 135 11.88 -2.03 -7.57
C ARG A 135 13.12 -1.20 -7.23
N THR A 136 14.11 -1.18 -8.12
CA THR A 136 15.32 -0.37 -7.96
C THR A 136 14.98 1.13 -7.90
N ALA A 137 14.07 1.60 -8.76
CA ALA A 137 13.63 3.00 -8.75
C ALA A 137 12.89 3.37 -7.46
N LEU A 138 12.00 2.49 -6.96
CA LEU A 138 11.27 2.68 -5.70
C LEU A 138 12.23 2.70 -4.49
N GLN A 139 13.24 1.83 -4.46
CA GLN A 139 14.27 1.82 -3.41
C GLN A 139 15.13 3.08 -3.42
N ALA A 140 15.48 3.59 -4.61
CA ALA A 140 16.19 4.86 -4.75
C ALA A 140 15.36 6.03 -4.23
N LEU A 141 14.04 6.03 -4.49
CA LEU A 141 13.12 7.03 -3.94
C LEU A 141 13.01 6.93 -2.41
N GLN A 142 12.90 5.72 -1.86
CA GLN A 142 12.87 5.52 -0.40
C GLN A 142 14.15 6.05 0.27
N THR A 143 15.31 5.78 -0.32
CA THR A 143 16.60 6.30 0.19
C THR A 143 16.61 7.82 0.28
N LEU A 144 15.99 8.52 -0.69
CA LEU A 144 15.89 9.98 -0.67
C LEU A 144 14.93 10.48 0.42
N PHE A 145 13.86 9.74 0.74
CA PHE A 145 12.98 10.08 1.87
C PHE A 145 13.72 9.96 3.21
N ASP A 146 14.51 8.91 3.38
CA ASP A 146 15.33 8.73 4.59
C ASP A 146 16.38 9.87 4.72
N GLN A 147 17.03 10.22 3.62
CA GLN A 147 17.97 11.35 3.59
C GLN A 147 17.28 12.69 3.94
N ARG A 148 16.08 12.92 3.43
CA ARG A 148 15.30 14.13 3.73
C ARG A 148 14.94 14.21 5.21
N ALA A 149 14.51 13.10 5.81
CA ALA A 149 14.21 13.02 7.24
C ALA A 149 15.45 13.38 8.08
N GLN A 150 16.61 12.79 7.76
CA GLN A 150 17.87 13.10 8.44
C GLN A 150 18.32 14.56 8.27
N ALA A 151 18.17 15.14 7.07
CA ALA A 151 18.50 16.55 6.83
C ALA A 151 17.60 17.49 7.65
N ARG A 152 16.30 17.15 7.74
CA ARG A 152 15.31 17.90 8.55
C ARG A 152 15.64 17.84 10.04
N GLU A 153 15.99 16.65 10.56
CA GLU A 153 16.40 16.48 11.95
C GLU A 153 17.65 17.29 12.31
N LYS A 154 18.57 17.45 11.35
CA LYS A 154 19.79 18.26 11.50
C LYS A 154 19.56 19.76 11.27
N GLY A 155 18.39 20.17 10.78
CA GLY A 155 18.11 21.55 10.39
C GLY A 155 18.94 22.02 9.19
N ASP A 156 19.45 21.11 8.36
CA ASP A 156 20.27 21.45 7.18
C ASP A 156 19.38 21.78 5.98
N GLN A 157 18.98 23.06 5.90
CA GLN A 157 18.07 23.52 4.84
C GLN A 157 18.68 23.41 3.44
N ALA A 158 19.99 23.64 3.29
CA ALA A 158 20.65 23.57 1.99
C ALA A 158 20.67 22.12 1.47
N GLN A 159 20.92 21.15 2.34
CA GLN A 159 20.84 19.74 2.00
C GLN A 159 19.39 19.31 1.73
N LEU A 160 18.43 19.85 2.49
CA LEU A 160 17.00 19.56 2.28
C LEU A 160 16.55 19.99 0.87
N ASP A 161 16.86 21.21 0.45
CA ASP A 161 16.47 21.73 -0.87
C ASP A 161 17.03 20.85 -2.02
N LEU A 162 18.30 20.43 -1.92
CA LEU A 162 18.94 19.52 -2.88
C LEU A 162 18.28 18.13 -2.92
N ILE A 163 17.88 17.60 -1.77
CA ILE A 163 17.21 16.29 -1.69
C ILE A 163 15.81 16.38 -2.29
N GLU A 164 15.08 17.47 -2.06
CA GLU A 164 13.72 17.66 -2.59
C GLU A 164 13.70 17.73 -4.12
N GLU A 165 14.69 18.37 -4.75
CA GLU A 165 14.85 18.30 -6.22
C GLU A 165 15.06 16.86 -6.70
N ARG A 166 15.94 16.10 -6.02
CA ARG A 166 16.22 14.70 -6.36
C ARG A 166 15.02 13.78 -6.17
N ILE A 167 14.18 14.03 -5.16
CA ILE A 167 12.92 13.30 -4.94
C ILE A 167 12.02 13.45 -6.16
N THR A 168 11.85 14.67 -6.67
CA THR A 168 11.01 14.96 -7.84
C THR A 168 11.48 14.16 -9.06
N LEU A 169 12.79 14.15 -9.32
CA LEU A 169 13.39 13.38 -10.41
C LEU A 169 13.22 11.86 -10.22
N ALA A 170 13.41 11.37 -8.99
CA ALA A 170 13.23 9.96 -8.68
C ALA A 170 11.79 9.49 -8.88
N MET A 171 10.79 10.31 -8.52
CA MET A 171 9.38 10.00 -8.75
C MET A 171 9.05 9.89 -10.25
N ARG A 172 9.56 10.80 -11.07
CA ARG A 172 9.40 10.70 -12.54
C ARG A 172 10.05 9.44 -13.10
N ARG A 173 11.26 9.14 -12.63
CA ARG A 173 11.98 7.91 -13.00
C ARG A 173 11.19 6.66 -12.64
N VAL A 174 10.58 6.59 -11.45
CA VAL A 174 9.69 5.48 -11.10
C VAL A 174 8.57 5.36 -12.14
N GLY A 175 7.93 6.46 -12.53
CA GLY A 175 6.92 6.46 -13.59
C GLY A 175 7.42 5.96 -14.95
N ASP A 176 8.67 6.27 -15.32
CA ASP A 176 9.27 5.85 -16.58
C ASP A 176 9.46 4.33 -16.67
N GLU A 177 9.74 3.66 -15.54
CA GLU A 177 9.91 2.20 -15.50
C GLU A 177 8.57 1.45 -15.67
N TYR A 178 7.42 2.09 -15.41
CA TYR A 178 6.10 1.48 -15.62
C TYR A 178 5.70 1.50 -17.11
N PRO A 179 5.20 0.38 -17.66
CA PRO A 179 4.78 0.30 -19.07
C PRO A 179 3.41 0.97 -19.31
N GLU A 180 2.57 1.01 -18.28
CA GLU A 180 1.20 1.55 -18.33
C GLU A 180 1.18 3.09 -18.26
N GLY A 181 0.45 3.72 -19.18
CA GLY A 181 0.35 5.17 -19.27
C GLY A 181 -0.28 5.83 -18.04
N ASP A 182 -1.27 5.20 -17.41
CA ASP A 182 -1.98 5.76 -16.26
C ASP A 182 -1.12 5.76 -14.99
N THR A 183 -0.44 4.64 -14.70
CA THR A 183 0.48 4.53 -13.57
C THR A 183 1.64 5.50 -13.70
N ARG A 184 2.23 5.59 -14.90
CA ARG A 184 3.24 6.60 -15.23
C ARG A 184 2.70 8.02 -15.00
N GLY A 185 1.52 8.33 -15.54
CA GLY A 185 0.87 9.63 -15.38
C GLY A 185 0.62 10.01 -13.92
N ASN A 186 0.26 9.05 -13.07
CA ASN A 186 0.09 9.27 -11.63
C ASN A 186 1.41 9.68 -10.95
N TRP A 187 2.50 8.96 -11.21
CA TRP A 187 3.83 9.31 -10.68
C TRP A 187 4.28 10.71 -11.12
N TYR A 188 4.03 11.06 -12.38
CA TYR A 188 4.33 12.38 -12.92
C TYR A 188 3.52 13.49 -12.23
N ARG A 189 2.20 13.30 -12.06
CA ARG A 189 1.34 14.25 -11.34
C ARG A 189 1.76 14.44 -9.89
N GLN A 190 2.14 13.35 -9.21
CA GLN A 190 2.63 13.44 -7.83
C GLN A 190 3.98 14.18 -7.75
N ALA A 191 4.88 13.93 -8.70
CA ALA A 191 6.15 14.63 -8.76
C ALA A 191 5.95 16.14 -8.98
N GLU A 192 5.01 16.51 -9.85
CA GLU A 192 4.63 17.90 -10.09
C GLU A 192 3.94 18.53 -8.86
N ALA A 193 3.03 17.82 -8.20
CA ALA A 193 2.41 18.29 -6.97
C ALA A 193 3.44 18.55 -5.87
N PHE A 194 4.42 17.65 -5.71
CA PHE A 194 5.51 17.79 -4.75
C PHE A 194 6.44 18.97 -5.09
N TRP A 195 6.79 19.14 -6.37
CA TRP A 195 7.61 20.26 -6.84
C TRP A 195 6.97 21.62 -6.55
N ASN A 196 5.65 21.72 -6.71
CA ASN A 196 4.91 22.97 -6.53
C ASN A 196 4.54 23.26 -5.06
N ALA A 197 4.50 22.25 -4.19
CA ALA A 197 4.16 22.39 -2.78
C ALA A 197 5.24 23.15 -1.99
N LYS A 198 4.84 23.84 -0.92
CA LYS A 198 5.77 24.62 -0.06
C LYS A 198 5.68 24.21 1.41
N GLY A 199 6.83 24.22 2.09
CA GLY A 199 6.91 23.98 3.53
C GLY A 199 6.22 22.67 3.93
N ASP A 200 5.24 22.76 4.83
CA ASP A 200 4.50 21.59 5.33
C ASP A 200 3.59 20.92 4.28
N GLU A 201 3.22 21.61 3.21
CA GLU A 201 2.46 20.99 2.10
C GLU A 201 3.25 19.88 1.43
N LYS A 202 4.59 20.01 1.37
CA LYS A 202 5.47 18.96 0.85
C LYS A 202 5.33 17.68 1.66
N GLU A 203 5.18 17.80 2.98
CA GLU A 203 4.98 16.64 3.85
C GLU A 203 3.65 15.95 3.58
N HIS A 204 2.59 16.71 3.30
CA HIS A 204 1.28 16.15 2.96
C HIS A 204 1.27 15.39 1.63
N VAL A 205 2.07 15.83 0.66
CA VAL A 205 2.25 15.10 -0.60
C VAL A 205 3.10 13.84 -0.38
N LEU A 206 4.19 13.93 0.39
CA LEU A 206 5.11 12.79 0.58
C LEU A 206 4.58 11.71 1.52
N MET A 207 3.83 12.06 2.57
CA MET A 207 3.45 11.11 3.60
C MET A 207 2.67 9.90 3.07
N PRO A 208 1.67 10.06 2.19
CA PRO A 208 0.99 8.92 1.57
C PRO A 208 1.92 8.08 0.68
N ILE A 209 2.84 8.73 -0.05
CA ILE A 209 3.80 8.07 -0.94
C ILE A 209 4.78 7.24 -0.11
N ALA A 210 5.31 7.80 0.98
CA ALA A 210 6.21 7.11 1.90
C ALA A 210 5.54 5.88 2.54
N LYS A 211 4.27 6.01 2.94
CA LYS A 211 3.47 4.89 3.46
C LYS A 211 3.23 3.82 2.38
N GLY A 212 2.94 4.24 1.15
CA GLY A 212 2.72 3.34 0.02
C GLY A 212 3.99 2.67 -0.51
N LEU A 213 5.15 3.30 -0.40
CA LEU A 213 6.44 2.77 -0.88
C LEU A 213 6.83 1.48 -0.19
N GLY A 214 6.64 1.40 1.13
CA GLY A 214 6.88 0.16 1.88
C GLY A 214 6.04 -1.01 1.36
N LEU A 215 4.78 -0.73 0.99
CA LEU A 215 3.91 -1.71 0.36
C LEU A 215 4.39 -2.07 -1.06
N LEU A 216 4.72 -1.09 -1.89
CA LEU A 216 5.13 -1.32 -3.28
C LEU A 216 6.46 -2.07 -3.41
N ILE A 217 7.38 -1.90 -2.45
CA ILE A 217 8.67 -2.61 -2.44
C ILE A 217 8.51 -4.04 -1.90
N ALA A 218 7.66 -4.24 -0.89
CA ALA A 218 7.42 -5.55 -0.29
C ALA A 218 6.47 -6.43 -1.13
N ALA A 219 5.50 -5.80 -1.80
CA ALA A 219 4.54 -6.48 -2.65
C ALA A 219 5.16 -6.84 -4.01
N PRO A 220 4.78 -7.97 -4.61
CA PRO A 220 4.99 -8.20 -6.04
C PRO A 220 4.23 -7.13 -6.83
N ILE A 221 4.89 -6.47 -7.78
CA ILE A 221 4.32 -5.36 -8.57
C ILE A 221 3.11 -5.82 -9.41
N ALA A 222 2.96 -7.13 -9.64
CA ALA A 222 1.74 -7.73 -10.21
C ALA A 222 0.46 -7.44 -9.39
N LEU A 223 0.55 -7.23 -8.06
CA LEU A 223 -0.56 -6.74 -7.25
C LEU A 223 -0.79 -5.23 -7.45
N ALA A 224 0.27 -4.50 -7.75
CA ALA A 224 0.23 -3.07 -7.99
C ALA A 224 -0.44 -2.72 -9.33
N GLY A 225 -0.37 -3.53 -10.39
CA GLY A 225 -1.09 -3.23 -11.65
C GLY A 225 -2.62 -3.10 -11.48
N GLY A 226 -3.24 -3.95 -10.65
CA GLY A 226 -4.67 -3.86 -10.31
C GLY A 226 -5.00 -2.91 -9.14
N ILE A 227 -4.05 -2.71 -8.21
CA ILE A 227 -4.26 -1.90 -6.99
C ILE A 227 -3.80 -0.44 -7.16
N VAL A 228 -2.86 -0.13 -8.06
CA VAL A 228 -2.30 1.23 -8.26
C VAL A 228 -3.31 2.16 -8.89
N VAL A 229 -4.26 1.65 -9.69
CA VAL A 229 -5.38 2.47 -10.18
C VAL A 229 -6.30 2.91 -9.02
N GLY A 230 -6.33 2.20 -7.89
CA GLY A 230 -7.16 2.54 -6.72
C GLY A 230 -6.40 3.23 -5.57
N ALA A 231 -5.27 2.68 -5.14
CA ALA A 231 -4.51 3.13 -3.99
C ALA A 231 -3.67 4.39 -4.26
N VAL A 232 -3.22 4.60 -5.51
CA VAL A 232 -2.48 5.82 -5.89
C VAL A 232 -3.45 6.91 -6.39
N ALA A 233 -4.59 6.54 -6.98
CA ALA A 233 -5.60 7.49 -7.42
C ALA A 233 -6.40 8.13 -6.26
N THR A 234 -6.61 7.43 -5.14
CA THR A 234 -7.30 8.00 -3.97
C THR A 234 -6.44 8.98 -3.18
N VAL A 235 -5.11 8.89 -3.29
CA VAL A 235 -4.19 9.83 -2.64
C VAL A 235 -4.14 11.18 -3.38
N GLY A 236 -4.40 11.19 -4.69
CA GLY A 236 -4.38 12.42 -5.50
C GLY A 236 -5.69 13.22 -5.54
N THR A 237 -6.83 12.66 -5.10
CA THR A 237 -8.14 13.31 -5.25
C THR A 237 -8.56 14.20 -4.07
N VAL A 238 -7.82 14.21 -2.95
CA VAL A 238 -8.18 15.05 -1.80
C VAL A 238 -7.66 16.49 -1.91
N LEU A 239 -6.66 16.78 -2.76
CA LEU A 239 -6.01 18.10 -2.78
C LEU A 239 -6.41 19.06 -3.91
N VAL A 240 -7.44 18.75 -4.72
CA VAL A 240 -7.95 19.69 -5.76
C VAL A 240 -9.36 20.23 -5.45
N GLY A 241 -9.92 19.92 -4.26
CA GLY A 241 -11.35 20.13 -3.97
C GLY A 241 -11.74 21.11 -2.86
N VAL A 242 -10.85 21.88 -2.24
CA VAL A 242 -11.24 22.81 -1.14
C VAL A 242 -10.64 24.20 -1.34
N GLY A 243 -10.89 24.79 -2.51
CA GLY A 243 -10.53 26.19 -2.81
C GLY A 243 -11.72 27.17 -2.82
N LYS A 244 -12.97 26.71 -2.97
CA LYS A 244 -14.15 27.59 -3.07
C LYS A 244 -15.46 26.92 -2.64
N VAL A 245 -15.68 26.76 -1.33
CA VAL A 245 -17.04 26.77 -0.74
C VAL A 245 -16.98 27.51 0.61
N VAL A 246 -16.55 28.78 0.57
CA VAL A 246 -16.89 29.76 1.61
C VAL A 246 -17.84 30.74 0.95
N GLN A 247 -19.13 30.43 1.00
CA GLN A 247 -20.23 31.39 1.18
C GLN A 247 -21.58 30.66 1.02
N GLY A 248 -22.31 30.58 2.13
CA GLY A 248 -23.75 30.31 2.12
C GLY A 248 -24.14 28.94 2.64
N VAL A 249 -24.10 28.75 3.97
CA VAL A 249 -25.25 28.40 4.83
C VAL A 249 -24.80 28.68 6.28
N GLY A 250 -24.85 29.94 6.71
CA GLY A 250 -24.36 30.36 8.03
C GLY A 250 -25.06 31.62 8.54
N SER A 251 -26.36 31.77 8.24
CA SER A 251 -27.21 32.84 8.79
C SER A 251 -28.68 32.43 8.73
N VAL A 252 -29.09 31.46 9.55
CA VAL A 252 -30.53 31.26 9.87
C VAL A 252 -30.79 30.88 11.34
N LEU A 253 -29.81 30.53 12.20
CA LEU A 253 -30.13 30.05 13.56
C LEU A 253 -29.45 30.75 14.73
N THR A 254 -29.11 32.03 14.58
CA THR A 254 -28.83 32.93 15.72
C THR A 254 -29.60 34.24 15.58
N GLY A 255 -30.93 34.14 15.65
CA GLY A 255 -31.84 35.27 15.82
C GLY A 255 -32.75 34.98 17.01
N GLY A 256 -32.23 35.21 18.21
CA GLY A 256 -32.99 35.14 19.45
C GLY A 256 -34.14 36.13 19.47
N TRP A 257 -35.18 35.75 20.19
CA TRP A 257 -36.33 36.54 20.58
C TRP A 257 -35.93 37.86 21.24
N PHE A 258 -36.54 38.97 20.82
CA PHE A 258 -37.01 40.07 21.67
C PHE A 258 -38.05 40.90 20.91
N GLN A 259 -39.32 40.69 21.26
CA GLN A 259 -40.38 41.66 21.60
C GLN A 259 -41.76 41.23 21.08
#